data_AF-A0A1F7THI3-F1
#
_entry.id   AF-A0A1F7THI3-F1
#
_cell.length_a   1.000
_cell.length_b   1.000
_cell.length_c   1.000
_cell.angle_alpha   90.00
_cell.angle_beta   90.00
_cell.angle_gamma   90.00
#
_symmetry.space_group_name_H-M   'P 1'
#
loop_
_entity.id
_entity.type
_entity.pdbx_description
1 polymer ?
#
loop_
_entity_poly.entity_id
_entity_poly.type
_entity_poly.pdbx_seq_one_letter_code
_entity_poly.pdbx_strand_id
1 'polypeptide(L)' 'MKNPYHDYTLTWWQLGLLKLGMLAAGIAIGAGWPQAFAGWTAALWIVFAITAVYLMRVSLKQM' A
#
# COMPACT_ATOMS: atom_id res chain seq x y z
N MET A 1 -8.30 0.95 29.77
CA MET A 1 -8.70 -0.03 28.74
C MET A 1 -8.70 0.72 27.41
N LYS A 2 -7.81 0.39 26.46
CA LYS A 2 -7.78 1.02 25.13
C LYS A 2 -8.97 0.48 24.33
N ASN A 3 -9.84 1.36 23.86
CA ASN A 3 -11.10 1.00 23.20
C ASN A 3 -10.79 0.33 21.84
N PRO A 4 -11.31 -0.86 21.52
CA PRO A 4 -11.02 -1.56 20.27
C PRO A 4 -11.68 -0.94 19.03
N TYR A 5 -12.65 -0.04 19.24
CA TYR A 5 -13.38 0.68 18.20
C TYR A 5 -12.88 2.11 18.07
N HIS A 6 -11.60 2.28 17.71
CA HIS A 6 -11.07 3.60 17.41
C HIS A 6 -11.26 3.89 15.91
N ASP A 7 -11.92 5.00 15.59
CA ASP A 7 -12.07 5.44 14.21
C ASP A 7 -10.70 5.78 13.60
N TYR A 8 -10.35 5.08 12.52
CA TYR A 8 -9.15 5.40 11.72
C TYR A 8 -9.51 6.43 10.67
N THR A 9 -9.03 7.66 10.86
CA THR A 9 -9.21 8.72 9.86
C THR A 9 -7.96 8.84 9.02
N LEU A 10 -7.95 8.21 7.84
CA LEU A 10 -6.88 8.45 6.86
C LEU A 10 -7.10 9.81 6.20
N THR A 11 -6.05 10.62 6.16
CA THR A 11 -6.05 11.88 5.41
C THR A 11 -6.17 11.61 3.90
N TRP A 12 -6.64 12.60 3.15
CA TRP A 12 -6.78 12.49 1.69
C TRP A 12 -5.48 12.05 0.99
N TRP A 13 -4.32 12.52 1.47
CA TRP A 13 -3.01 12.12 0.96
C TRP A 13 -2.65 10.66 1.27
N GLN A 14 -3.01 10.18 2.46
CA GLN A 14 -2.80 8.78 2.84
C GLN A 14 -3.72 7.85 2.04
N LEU A 15 -4.95 8.28 1.75
CA LEU A 15 -5.86 7.56 0.87
C LEU A 15 -5.34 7.53 -0.58
N GLY A 16 -4.71 8.61 -1.05
CA GLY A 16 -4.02 8.66 -2.34
C GLY A 16 -2.86 7.66 -2.42
N LEU A 17 -2.04 7.60 -1.37
CA LEU A 17 -0.95 6.62 -1.25
C LEU A 17 -1.48 5.18 -1.22
N LEU A 18 -2.56 4.92 -0.49
CA LEU A 18 -3.21 3.61 -0.47
C LEU A 18 -3.60 3.16 -1.89
N LYS A 19 -4.25 4.05 -2.65
CA LYS A 19 -4.64 3.77 -4.04
C LYS A 19 -3.44 3.51 -4.95
N LEU A 20 -2.37 4.29 -4.82
CA LEU A 20 -1.12 4.07 -5.57
C LEU A 20 -0.47 2.73 -5.22
N GLY A 21 -0.41 2.37 -3.93
CA GLY A 21 0.06 1.07 -3.50
C GLY A 21 -0.78 -0.07 -4.07
N MET A 22 -2.11 0.04 -4.01
CA MET A 22 -3.02 -0.96 -4.58
C MET A 22 -2.88 -1.10 -6.09
N LEU A 23 -2.66 -0.01 -6.82
CA LEU A 23 -2.34 -0.05 -8.26
C LEU A 23 -1.01 -0.75 -8.51
N ALA A 24 0.04 -0.42 -7.75
CA ALA A 24 1.34 -1.08 -7.88
C ALA A 24 1.24 -2.58 -7.60
N ALA A 25 0.47 -2.99 -6.59
CA ALA A 25 0.21 -4.40 -6.29
C ALA A 25 -0.58 -5.08 -7.42
N GLY A 26 -1.62 -4.43 -7.95
CA GLY A 26 -2.40 -4.96 -9.07
C GLY A 26 -1.54 -5.19 -10.31
N ILE A 27 -0.66 -4.25 -10.65
CA ILE A 27 0.28 -4.38 -11.76
C ILE A 27 1.33 -5.45 -11.47
N ALA A 28 1.84 -5.54 -10.23
CA ALA A 28 2.81 -6.56 -9.85
C ALA A 28 2.24 -7.99 -9.91
N ILE A 29 0.96 -8.17 -9.54
CA ILE A 29 0.24 -9.44 -9.68
C ILE A 29 -0.04 -9.72 -11.17
N GLY A 30 -0.48 -8.70 -11.91
CA GLY A 30 -0.71 -8.77 -13.36
C GLY A 30 0.56 -9.05 -14.17
N ALA A 31 1.74 -8.72 -13.65
CA ALA A 31 3.04 -9.02 -14.25
C ALA A 31 3.38 -10.52 -14.28
N GLY A 32 2.64 -11.34 -13.52
CA GLY A 32 2.67 -12.79 -13.66
C GLY A 32 2.03 -13.29 -14.97
N TRP A 33 1.23 -12.46 -15.62
CA TRP A 33 0.70 -12.65 -16.98
C TRP A 33 1.44 -11.75 -17.95
N PRO A 34 1.39 -12.08 -19.26
CA PRO A 34 2.59 -12.31 -20.08
C PRO A 34 3.74 -11.35 -19.72
N GLN A 35 4.96 -11.87 -19.55
CA GLN A 35 6.21 -11.27 -19.00
C GLN A 35 6.57 -9.80 -19.36
N ALA A 36 5.76 -9.07 -20.11
CA ALA A 36 5.77 -7.64 -20.38
C ALA A 36 6.15 -6.76 -19.17
N PHE A 37 5.76 -7.13 -17.95
CA PHE A 37 6.08 -6.35 -16.74
C PHE A 37 7.11 -7.02 -15.81
N ALA A 38 7.70 -8.15 -16.22
CA ALA A 38 8.66 -8.91 -15.41
C ALA A 38 9.88 -8.08 -14.98
N GLY A 39 10.37 -7.21 -15.87
CA GLY A 39 11.50 -6.31 -15.57
C GLY A 39 11.22 -5.25 -14.51
N TRP A 40 9.96 -4.88 -14.29
CA TRP A 40 9.55 -3.83 -13.35
C TRP A 40 8.83 -4.39 -12.11
N THR A 41 8.59 -5.71 -12.09
CA THR A 41 7.85 -6.38 -11.01
C THR A 41 8.49 -6.15 -9.65
N ALA A 42 9.82 -6.26 -9.56
CA ALA A 42 10.55 -5.99 -8.33
C ALA A 42 10.38 -4.54 -7.86
N ALA A 43 10.46 -3.56 -8.77
CA ALA A 43 10.27 -2.15 -8.44
C ALA A 43 8.84 -1.86 -7.95
N LEU A 44 7.83 -2.47 -8.59
CA LEU A 44 6.43 -2.34 -8.19
C LEU A 44 6.17 -2.91 -6.78
N TRP A 45 6.77 -4.07 -6.45
CA TRP A 45 6.72 -4.63 -5.10
C TRP A 45 7.42 -3.74 -4.07
N ILE A 46 8.55 -3.12 -4.41
CA ILE A 46 9.24 -2.17 -3.52
C ILE A 46 8.35 -0.95 -3.24
N VAL A 47 7.74 -0.36 -4.27
CA VAL A 47 6.82 0.77 -4.11
C VAL A 47 5.64 0.37 -3.24
N PHE A 48 5.04 -0.80 -3.49
CA PHE A 48 3.96 -1.32 -2.65
C PHE A 48 4.40 -1.50 -1.19
N ALA A 49 5.54 -2.13 -0.94
CA ALA A 49 6.05 -2.38 0.41
C ALA A 49 6.32 -1.07 1.17
N ILE A 50 6.98 -0.09 0.54
CA ILE A 50 7.24 1.22 1.17
C ILE A 50 5.91 1.91 1.54
N THR A 51 4.96 1.88 0.61
CA THR A 51 3.66 2.54 0.80
C THR A 51 2.85 1.86 1.91
N ALA A 52 2.88 0.52 1.96
CA ALA A 52 2.24 -0.28 3.00
C ALA A 52 2.87 -0.04 4.38
N VAL A 53 4.20 -0.01 4.48
CA VAL A 53 4.93 0.28 5.73
C VAL A 53 4.61 1.68 6.23
N TYR A 54 4.58 2.67 5.34
CA TYR A 54 4.22 4.05 5.69
C TYR A 54 2.79 4.13 6.27
N LEU A 55 1.82 3.53 5.57
CA LEU A 55 0.43 3.49 6.02
C LEU A 55 0.29 2.77 7.36
N MET A 56 0.97 1.64 7.54
CA MET A 56 0.98 0.91 8.81
C MET A 56 1.52 1.76 9.95
N ARG A 57 2.60 2.52 9.73
CA ARG A 57 3.17 3.43 10.73
C ARG A 57 2.24 4.59 11.07
N VAL A 58 1.52 5.12 10.08
CA VAL A 58 0.47 6.12 10.30
C VAL A 58 -0.66 5.55 11.14
N SER A 59 -1.19 4.38 10.77
CA SER A 59 -2.30 3.76 11.50
C SER A 59 -1.90 3.39 12.93
N LEU A 60 -0.67 2.92 13.15
CA LEU A 60 -0.14 2.64 14.49
C LEU A 60 0.01 3.91 15.34
N LYS A 61 0.28 5.08 14.73
CA LYS A 61 0.28 6.36 15.45
C LYS A 61 -1.12 6.84 15.80
N GLN A 62 -2.15 6.39 15.08
CA GLN A 62 -3.55 6.71 15.35
C GLN A 62 -4.18 5.79 16.42
N MET A 63 -3.52 4.68 16.79
CA MET A 63 -3.93 3.73 17.84
C MET A 63 -3.48 4.15 19.24
#